data_AF-A0A2E2VRQ4-F1
#
_entry.id   AF-A0A2E2VRQ4-F1
#
_cell.length_a   1.000
_cell.length_b   1.000
_cell.length_c   1.000
_cell.angle_alpha   90.00
_cell.angle_beta   90.00
_cell.angle_gamma   90.00
#
_symmetry.space_group_name_H-M   'P 1'
#
loop_
_entity.id
_entity.type
_entity.pdbx_description
1 polymer ?
#
loop_
_entity_poly.entity_id
_entity_poly.type
_entity_poly.pdbx_seq_one_letter_code
_entity_poly.pdbx_strand_id
1 'polypeptide(L)'
;MTSKLTRVFTGVAAALVATSAFAFGGGGGLNFKDPKGDDYGPGNYIYPTDAVYKKGSFDLTGLKVKTKKDNVTFEVSVDSKLEDPWGMGSGFAIQMAFIFIDVDGKAGSGYTDSLPGLNVGFAEDSAWDKVVILSPQKQARVLSEITIKAPDKKGVILVPGKTQGIGKKIKGSVSLEEIGEGNPKDWGYQVVLQSNEGFPAKTDLLTRKVNEFEGQHRFGGGNDFDCDPHAIDILGDDQKEQLAYECDDEGNSVKQATLHMIRK
;
A
#
# COMPACT_ATOMS: atom_id res chain seq x y z
N MET A 1 30.29 -52.52 -14.71
CA MET A 1 30.56 -51.55 -13.62
C MET A 1 29.41 -50.58 -13.54
N THR A 2 28.61 -50.72 -12.49
CA THR A 2 27.41 -49.96 -12.15
C THR A 2 27.76 -48.57 -11.63
N SER A 3 27.08 -47.54 -12.12
CA SER A 3 26.97 -46.24 -11.44
C SER A 3 25.57 -45.68 -11.69
N LYS A 4 24.69 -45.83 -10.70
CA LYS A 4 23.41 -45.11 -10.63
C LYS A 4 23.69 -43.75 -9.98
N LEU A 5 23.58 -42.67 -10.74
CA LEU A 5 23.50 -41.32 -10.19
C LEU A 5 22.08 -41.11 -9.65
N THR A 6 21.95 -41.14 -8.34
CA THR A 6 20.74 -40.71 -7.63
C THR A 6 20.77 -39.18 -7.58
N ARG A 7 19.93 -38.51 -8.38
CA ARG A 7 19.67 -37.08 -8.22
C ARG A 7 18.81 -36.88 -6.97
N VAL A 8 19.41 -36.29 -5.94
CA VAL A 8 18.69 -35.77 -4.77
C VAL A 8 18.02 -34.47 -5.21
N PHE A 9 16.69 -34.48 -5.34
CA PHE A 9 15.90 -33.26 -5.40
C PHE A 9 15.85 -32.68 -3.98
N THR A 10 16.61 -31.62 -3.73
CA THR A 10 16.41 -30.75 -2.58
C THR A 10 15.08 -30.03 -2.76
N GLY A 11 14.08 -30.43 -1.98
CA GLY A 11 12.81 -29.72 -1.87
C GLY A 11 13.05 -28.36 -1.24
N VAL A 12 12.65 -27.30 -1.93
CA VAL A 12 12.53 -25.96 -1.34
C VAL A 12 11.33 -26.01 -0.41
N ALA A 13 11.57 -25.92 0.90
CA ALA A 13 10.51 -25.75 1.87
C ALA A 13 10.00 -24.31 1.76
N ALA A 14 8.78 -24.12 1.24
CA ALA A 14 8.06 -22.87 1.35
C ALA A 14 7.76 -22.63 2.83
N ALA A 15 8.44 -21.67 3.44
CA ALA A 15 8.12 -21.23 4.78
C ALA A 15 6.82 -20.42 4.72
N LEU A 16 5.72 -21.02 5.18
CA LEU A 16 4.48 -20.30 5.47
C LEU A 16 4.77 -19.35 6.65
N VAL A 17 5.01 -18.08 6.36
CA VAL A 17 5.05 -17.02 7.37
C VAL A 17 3.61 -16.78 7.81
N ALA A 18 3.27 -17.23 9.02
CA ALA A 18 1.97 -16.97 9.60
C ALA A 18 1.95 -15.55 10.19
N THR A 19 1.45 -14.58 9.42
CA THR A 19 1.19 -13.21 9.92
C THR A 19 0.10 -13.28 11.01
N SER A 20 0.48 -13.03 12.26
CA SER A 20 -0.45 -13.12 13.40
C SER A 20 -1.33 -11.88 13.54
N ALA A 21 -2.53 -11.91 12.96
CA ALA A 21 -3.55 -10.89 13.17
C ALA A 21 -4.31 -11.09 14.50
N PHE A 22 -3.98 -10.31 15.54
CA PHE A 22 -4.75 -10.33 16.81
C PHE A 22 -6.10 -9.59 16.69
N ALA A 23 -7.21 -10.32 16.85
CA ALA A 23 -8.57 -9.78 16.83
C ALA A 23 -9.12 -9.51 18.24
N PHE A 24 -9.57 -8.29 18.50
CA PHE A 24 -10.57 -8.00 19.55
C PHE A 24 -11.87 -7.58 18.87
N GLY A 25 -12.86 -8.46 18.92
CA GLY A 25 -14.19 -8.25 18.37
C GLY A 25 -15.09 -7.48 19.34
N GLY A 26 -15.36 -6.22 19.01
CA GLY A 26 -16.40 -5.42 19.64
C GLY A 26 -16.95 -4.40 18.65
N GLY A 27 -18.07 -4.75 17.98
CA GLY A 27 -18.83 -3.83 17.11
C GLY A 27 -18.50 -3.85 15.62
N GLY A 28 -18.58 -5.02 14.98
CA GLY A 28 -19.00 -5.17 13.57
C GLY A 28 -18.00 -4.92 12.42
N GLY A 29 -16.72 -4.67 12.68
CA GLY A 29 -15.71 -4.45 11.62
C GLY A 29 -14.43 -5.24 11.82
N LEU A 30 -13.68 -5.47 10.73
CA LEU A 30 -12.31 -5.97 10.81
C LEU A 30 -11.38 -4.87 11.30
N ASN A 31 -10.33 -5.28 12.01
CA ASN A 31 -9.30 -4.39 12.52
C ASN A 31 -7.96 -5.11 12.39
N PHE A 32 -7.10 -4.60 11.53
CA PHE A 32 -5.72 -5.02 11.36
C PHE A 32 -4.85 -4.03 12.12
N LYS A 33 -3.84 -4.55 12.80
CA LYS A 33 -2.84 -3.74 13.49
C LYS A 33 -1.58 -3.76 12.67
N ASP A 34 -0.85 -2.69 12.83
CA ASP A 34 0.47 -2.51 12.29
C ASP A 34 1.42 -2.18 13.44
N PRO A 35 2.72 -2.49 13.33
CA PRO A 35 3.71 -2.01 14.28
C PRO A 35 3.78 -0.48 14.33
N LYS A 36 4.74 0.04 15.08
CA LYS A 36 5.01 1.48 15.14
C LYS A 36 6.49 1.68 14.93
N GLY A 37 6.85 2.80 14.32
CA GLY A 37 8.22 3.20 14.06
C GLY A 37 8.88 2.39 12.95
N ASP A 38 8.09 1.89 12.00
CA ASP A 38 8.50 1.20 10.78
C ASP A 38 8.22 2.01 9.52
N ASP A 39 7.99 3.33 9.64
CA ASP A 39 7.81 4.28 8.53
C ASP A 39 9.08 4.61 7.72
N TYR A 40 9.95 3.62 7.52
CA TYR A 40 11.25 3.73 6.86
C TYR A 40 11.37 2.77 5.67
N GLY A 41 10.25 2.38 5.05
CA GLY A 41 10.18 1.49 3.90
C GLY A 41 10.94 0.17 4.13
N PRO A 42 11.91 -0.22 3.29
CA PRO A 42 12.74 -1.40 3.51
C PRO A 42 13.71 -1.31 4.71
N GLY A 43 13.63 -0.22 5.49
CA GLY A 43 14.32 -0.02 6.75
C GLY A 43 15.40 1.06 6.72
N ASN A 44 15.50 1.81 5.63
CA ASN A 44 16.55 2.81 5.41
C ASN A 44 16.05 4.13 4.81
N TYR A 45 14.73 4.28 4.59
CA TYR A 45 14.21 5.53 4.04
C TYR A 45 14.32 6.68 5.01
N ILE A 46 14.50 7.87 4.46
CA ILE A 46 14.72 9.10 5.23
C ILE A 46 13.59 10.06 4.89
N TYR A 47 12.96 10.60 5.93
CA TYR A 47 11.92 11.60 5.78
C TYR A 47 12.43 12.88 5.09
N PRO A 48 11.56 13.59 4.35
CA PRO A 48 11.90 14.91 3.86
C PRO A 48 12.22 15.90 4.99
N THR A 49 13.03 16.91 4.70
CA THR A 49 13.55 17.82 5.73
C THR A 49 12.60 18.93 6.15
N ASP A 50 11.53 19.19 5.39
CA ASP A 50 10.54 20.20 5.75
C ASP A 50 9.71 19.78 6.97
N ALA A 51 9.42 20.74 7.85
CA ALA A 51 8.73 20.50 9.12
C ALA A 51 7.28 19.99 8.97
N VAL A 52 6.69 20.05 7.78
CA VAL A 52 5.39 19.42 7.51
C VAL A 52 5.44 17.89 7.59
N TYR A 53 6.59 17.27 7.32
CA TYR A 53 6.78 15.81 7.38
C TYR A 53 7.24 15.39 8.78
N LYS A 54 6.29 15.33 9.72
CA LYS A 54 6.58 14.98 11.12
C LYS A 54 6.85 13.48 11.24
N LYS A 55 7.69 13.11 12.21
CA LYS A 55 7.87 11.72 12.59
C LYS A 55 6.51 11.05 12.85
N GLY A 56 6.31 9.86 12.28
CA GLY A 56 5.06 9.11 12.39
C GLY A 56 3.94 9.59 11.46
N SER A 57 4.19 10.57 10.59
CA SER A 57 3.18 11.02 9.61
C SER A 57 2.87 9.98 8.54
N PHE A 58 3.76 9.01 8.34
CA PHE A 58 3.60 7.87 7.44
C PHE A 58 3.72 6.52 8.17
N ASP A 59 3.80 6.51 9.50
CA ASP A 59 3.77 5.31 10.36
C ASP A 59 2.35 4.82 10.43
N LEU A 60 2.04 3.79 9.63
CA LEU A 60 0.76 3.13 9.65
C LEU A 60 0.63 2.39 11.00
N THR A 61 -0.57 2.43 11.59
CA THR A 61 -0.83 1.77 12.88
C THR A 61 -2.02 0.81 12.80
N GLY A 62 -2.63 0.73 11.62
CA GLY A 62 -3.66 -0.24 11.33
C GLY A 62 -4.71 0.21 10.33
N LEU A 63 -5.43 -0.79 9.85
CA LEU A 63 -6.58 -0.68 8.97
C LEU A 63 -7.84 -1.15 9.70
N LYS A 64 -8.91 -0.37 9.60
CA LYS A 64 -10.24 -0.77 10.07
C LYS A 64 -11.22 -0.79 8.91
N VAL A 65 -11.88 -1.93 8.72
CA VAL A 65 -12.87 -2.15 7.67
C VAL A 65 -14.23 -2.35 8.32
N LYS A 66 -15.19 -1.50 8.00
CA LYS A 66 -16.54 -1.52 8.60
C LYS A 66 -17.61 -1.53 7.53
N THR A 67 -18.46 -2.55 7.54
CA THR A 67 -19.64 -2.59 6.68
C THR A 67 -20.83 -1.92 7.36
N LYS A 68 -21.62 -1.17 6.58
CA LYS A 68 -22.89 -0.61 7.03
C LYS A 68 -23.83 -0.51 5.84
N LYS A 69 -24.92 -1.29 5.87
CA LYS A 69 -25.82 -1.44 4.72
C LYS A 69 -25.00 -1.83 3.48
N ASP A 70 -25.16 -1.09 2.39
CA ASP A 70 -24.55 -1.39 1.08
C ASP A 70 -23.17 -0.74 0.90
N ASN A 71 -22.58 -0.18 1.96
CA ASN A 71 -21.29 0.50 1.91
C ASN A 71 -20.28 -0.16 2.84
N VAL A 72 -19.01 -0.09 2.44
CA VAL A 72 -17.87 -0.37 3.30
C VAL A 72 -17.09 0.91 3.55
N THR A 73 -16.72 1.13 4.81
CA THR A 73 -15.84 2.22 5.24
C THR A 73 -14.48 1.65 5.56
N PHE A 74 -13.46 2.23 4.94
CA PHE A 74 -12.07 2.00 5.28
C PHE A 74 -11.56 3.15 6.13
N GLU A 75 -10.86 2.84 7.21
CA GLU A 75 -10.20 3.80 8.11
C GLU A 75 -8.75 3.36 8.30
N VAL A 76 -7.82 4.12 7.73
CA VAL A 76 -6.38 3.99 7.92
C VAL A 76 -5.96 4.89 9.09
N SER A 77 -5.17 4.36 10.02
CA SER A 77 -4.65 5.12 11.17
C SER A 77 -3.14 5.28 11.07
N VAL A 78 -2.61 6.45 11.41
CA VAL A 78 -1.16 6.72 11.45
C VAL A 78 -0.68 7.12 12.84
N ASP A 79 0.62 7.12 13.15
CA ASP A 79 1.11 7.48 14.49
C ASP A 79 1.29 8.99 14.74
N SER A 80 1.01 9.83 13.75
CA SER A 80 1.01 11.29 13.93
C SER A 80 -0.37 11.91 13.70
N LYS A 81 -0.58 13.08 14.28
CA LYS A 81 -1.81 13.85 14.02
C LYS A 81 -1.77 14.35 12.57
N LEU A 82 -2.86 14.13 11.85
CA LEU A 82 -3.06 14.63 10.50
C LEU A 82 -3.16 16.15 10.51
N GLU A 83 -2.49 16.75 9.53
CA GLU A 83 -2.45 18.18 9.31
C GLU A 83 -2.65 18.46 7.83
N ASP A 84 -3.26 19.60 7.54
CA ASP A 84 -3.55 20.06 6.17
C ASP A 84 -2.79 21.36 5.88
N PRO A 85 -1.44 21.35 5.87
CA PRO A 85 -0.63 22.54 5.63
C PRO A 85 -0.84 23.14 4.23
N TRP A 86 -1.40 22.37 3.30
CA TRP A 86 -1.60 22.80 1.90
C TRP A 86 -3.06 23.14 1.58
N GLY A 87 -3.96 23.14 2.58
CA GLY A 87 -5.35 23.55 2.40
C GLY A 87 -6.13 22.67 1.42
N MET A 88 -5.86 21.37 1.42
CA MET A 88 -6.50 20.37 0.57
C MET A 88 -8.01 20.26 0.85
N GLY A 89 -8.44 20.58 2.07
CA GLY A 89 -9.85 20.57 2.50
C GLY A 89 -10.36 19.20 2.93
N SER A 90 -9.51 18.17 2.85
CA SER A 90 -9.79 16.82 3.34
C SER A 90 -9.38 16.62 4.80
N GLY A 91 -8.64 17.55 5.40
CA GLY A 91 -8.13 17.44 6.78
C GLY A 91 -6.76 16.77 6.90
N PHE A 92 -6.09 16.49 5.76
CA PHE A 92 -4.72 16.02 5.65
C PHE A 92 -4.15 16.40 4.28
N ALA A 93 -2.82 16.45 4.12
CA ALA A 93 -2.21 16.86 2.85
C ALA A 93 -1.15 15.93 2.28
N ILE A 94 -0.34 15.31 3.14
CA ILE A 94 0.91 14.67 2.70
C ILE A 94 0.79 13.16 2.50
N GLN A 95 -0.21 12.50 3.08
CA GLN A 95 -0.45 11.07 2.95
C GLN A 95 -1.33 10.74 1.75
N MET A 96 -1.19 9.54 1.20
CA MET A 96 -2.12 8.89 0.28
C MET A 96 -2.07 7.39 0.55
N ALA A 97 -3.21 6.80 0.91
CA ALA A 97 -3.28 5.37 1.24
C ALA A 97 -3.95 4.59 0.11
N PHE A 98 -3.34 3.47 -0.26
CA PHE A 98 -3.83 2.54 -1.26
C PHE A 98 -4.18 1.23 -0.56
N ILE A 99 -5.46 0.89 -0.53
CA ILE A 99 -5.94 -0.32 0.15
C ILE A 99 -6.28 -1.33 -0.94
N PHE A 100 -5.38 -2.27 -1.16
CA PHE A 100 -5.56 -3.39 -2.07
C PHE A 100 -6.42 -4.44 -1.41
N ILE A 101 -7.31 -5.05 -2.19
CA ILE A 101 -8.34 -5.97 -1.74
C ILE A 101 -8.34 -7.17 -2.68
N ASP A 102 -8.12 -8.34 -2.11
CA ASP A 102 -8.37 -9.63 -2.75
C ASP A 102 -9.73 -10.14 -2.25
N VAL A 103 -10.71 -10.21 -3.15
CA VAL A 103 -12.10 -10.51 -2.79
C VAL A 103 -12.42 -12.01 -2.86
N ASP A 104 -11.59 -12.81 -3.52
CA ASP A 104 -11.89 -14.21 -3.81
C ASP A 104 -10.87 -15.24 -3.30
N GLY A 105 -9.65 -14.81 -2.98
CA GLY A 105 -8.55 -15.61 -2.46
C GLY A 105 -8.08 -16.70 -3.41
N LYS A 106 -8.26 -16.53 -4.72
CA LYS A 106 -7.92 -17.55 -5.71
C LYS A 106 -6.58 -17.24 -6.36
N ALA A 107 -5.66 -18.20 -6.31
CA ALA A 107 -4.42 -18.09 -7.06
C ALA A 107 -4.71 -17.90 -8.57
N GLY A 108 -4.06 -16.92 -9.18
CA GLY A 108 -4.22 -16.58 -10.60
C GLY A 108 -5.49 -15.79 -10.96
N SER A 109 -6.29 -15.34 -9.98
CA SER A 109 -7.24 -14.23 -10.17
C SER A 109 -6.55 -12.89 -9.88
N GLY A 110 -7.18 -11.77 -10.23
CA GLY A 110 -6.68 -10.44 -9.91
C GLY A 110 -5.41 -10.00 -10.65
N TYR A 111 -4.71 -9.04 -10.05
CA TYR A 111 -3.50 -8.40 -10.56
C TYR A 111 -2.33 -8.64 -9.60
N THR A 112 -1.15 -8.89 -10.14
CA THR A 112 0.10 -8.98 -9.38
C THR A 112 0.96 -7.72 -9.51
N ASP A 113 0.71 -6.87 -10.52
CA ASP A 113 1.34 -5.56 -10.62
C ASP A 113 0.52 -4.50 -9.87
N SER A 114 1.19 -3.53 -9.24
CA SER A 114 0.52 -2.47 -8.48
C SER A 114 0.18 -1.25 -9.33
N LEU A 115 -0.16 -0.14 -8.67
CA LEU A 115 -0.46 1.12 -9.35
C LEU A 115 0.83 1.89 -9.69
N PRO A 116 0.83 2.67 -10.78
CA PRO A 116 2.00 3.43 -11.19
C PRO A 116 2.55 4.35 -10.09
N GLY A 117 3.87 4.30 -9.87
CA GLY A 117 4.57 5.10 -8.88
C GLY A 117 4.60 4.53 -7.46
N LEU A 118 4.13 3.29 -7.24
CA LEU A 118 4.32 2.55 -5.98
C LEU A 118 5.55 1.63 -6.00
N ASN A 119 5.94 1.14 -7.18
CA ASN A 119 7.11 0.28 -7.41
C ASN A 119 7.13 -1.01 -6.56
N VAL A 120 5.94 -1.56 -6.28
CA VAL A 120 5.76 -2.85 -5.62
C VAL A 120 4.97 -3.80 -6.54
N GLY A 121 5.17 -5.10 -6.37
CA GLY A 121 4.32 -6.16 -6.90
C GLY A 121 3.60 -6.90 -5.77
N PHE A 122 2.82 -7.91 -6.14
CA PHE A 122 2.16 -8.84 -5.23
C PHE A 122 2.54 -10.27 -5.60
N ALA A 123 2.70 -11.13 -4.59
CA ALA A 123 2.92 -12.56 -4.83
C ALA A 123 1.73 -13.18 -5.59
N GLU A 124 1.96 -14.25 -6.35
CA GLU A 124 0.92 -14.88 -7.19
C GLU A 124 -0.28 -15.40 -6.39
N ASP A 125 -0.08 -15.77 -5.13
CA ASP A 125 -1.12 -16.21 -4.20
C ASP A 125 -1.76 -15.06 -3.40
N SER A 126 -1.32 -13.82 -3.69
CA SER A 126 -1.68 -12.59 -3.00
C SER A 126 -2.11 -11.50 -4.00
N ALA A 127 -2.52 -11.89 -5.21
CA ALA A 127 -3.01 -10.97 -6.23
C ALA A 127 -4.25 -10.20 -5.73
N TRP A 128 -4.50 -9.02 -6.29
CA TRP A 128 -5.56 -8.12 -5.85
C TRP A 128 -6.63 -7.90 -6.93
N ASP A 129 -7.89 -7.74 -6.52
CA ASP A 129 -9.02 -7.53 -7.43
C ASP A 129 -9.46 -6.07 -7.51
N LYS A 130 -9.34 -5.36 -6.38
CA LYS A 130 -9.75 -3.96 -6.23
C LYS A 130 -8.74 -3.18 -5.41
N VAL A 131 -8.68 -1.88 -5.65
CA VAL A 131 -7.89 -0.95 -4.83
C VAL A 131 -8.70 0.28 -4.49
N VAL A 132 -8.75 0.64 -3.21
CA VAL A 132 -9.37 1.87 -2.73
C VAL A 132 -8.30 2.92 -2.45
N ILE A 133 -8.42 4.09 -3.06
CA ILE A 133 -7.47 5.19 -2.89
C ILE A 133 -8.04 6.25 -1.94
N LEU A 134 -7.46 6.37 -0.75
CA LEU A 134 -7.73 7.46 0.17
C LEU A 134 -6.76 8.61 -0.09
N SER A 135 -7.16 9.52 -0.99
CA SER A 135 -6.36 10.68 -1.39
C SER A 135 -6.80 11.96 -0.67
N PRO A 136 -5.86 12.89 -0.38
CA PRO A 136 -6.20 14.24 0.04
C PRO A 136 -6.63 15.12 -1.14
N GLN A 137 -6.33 14.71 -2.38
CA GLN A 137 -6.75 15.40 -3.59
C GLN A 137 -8.27 15.25 -3.80
N LYS A 138 -8.87 16.20 -4.52
CA LYS A 138 -10.27 16.09 -4.93
C LYS A 138 -10.46 14.84 -5.81
N GLN A 139 -11.55 14.10 -5.58
CA GLN A 139 -11.86 12.86 -6.31
C GLN A 139 -11.73 13.01 -7.84
N ALA A 140 -12.28 14.10 -8.41
CA ALA A 140 -12.21 14.37 -9.84
C ALA A 140 -10.77 14.43 -10.38
N ARG A 141 -9.83 14.97 -9.60
CA ARG A 141 -8.41 15.00 -9.96
C ARG A 141 -7.81 13.60 -9.95
N VAL A 142 -8.07 12.82 -8.91
CA VAL A 142 -7.59 11.44 -8.81
C VAL A 142 -8.09 10.61 -9.99
N LEU A 143 -9.38 10.69 -10.32
CA LEU A 143 -9.98 10.00 -11.46
C LEU A 143 -9.40 10.43 -12.82
N SER A 144 -9.05 11.71 -12.97
CA SER A 144 -8.36 12.22 -14.16
C SER A 144 -6.96 11.60 -14.31
N GLU A 145 -6.18 11.57 -13.23
CA GLU A 145 -4.84 10.99 -13.22
C GLU A 145 -4.87 9.48 -13.46
N ILE A 146 -5.84 8.76 -12.88
CA ILE A 146 -6.09 7.34 -13.16
C ILE A 146 -6.32 7.11 -14.65
N THR A 147 -7.17 7.94 -15.28
CA THR A 147 -7.49 7.79 -16.71
C THR A 147 -6.25 7.96 -17.60
N ILE A 148 -5.29 8.78 -17.18
CA ILE A 148 -4.06 9.04 -17.95
C ILE A 148 -2.99 7.98 -17.67
N LYS A 149 -2.82 7.58 -16.40
CA LYS A 149 -1.65 6.83 -15.94
C LYS A 149 -1.91 5.34 -15.72
N ALA A 150 -3.15 4.97 -15.42
CA ALA A 150 -3.55 3.58 -15.18
C ALA A 150 -4.83 3.22 -15.96
N PRO A 151 -4.89 3.47 -17.30
CA PRO A 151 -6.11 3.28 -18.08
C PRO A 151 -6.64 1.84 -18.00
N ASP A 152 -5.75 0.86 -18.02
CA ASP A 152 -6.11 -0.57 -18.02
C ASP A 152 -6.65 -1.06 -16.67
N LYS A 153 -6.40 -0.31 -15.58
CA LYS A 153 -6.86 -0.63 -14.22
C LYS A 153 -8.04 0.23 -13.76
N LYS A 154 -8.58 1.11 -14.62
CA LYS A 154 -9.65 2.05 -14.24
C LYS A 154 -10.88 1.39 -13.63
N GLY A 155 -11.27 0.20 -14.10
CA GLY A 155 -12.44 -0.54 -13.61
C GLY A 155 -12.28 -1.18 -12.23
N VAL A 156 -11.06 -1.19 -11.68
CA VAL A 156 -10.74 -1.80 -10.39
C VAL A 156 -10.22 -0.81 -9.35
N ILE A 157 -10.00 0.45 -9.75
CA ILE A 157 -9.60 1.53 -8.86
C ILE A 157 -10.84 2.28 -8.37
N LEU A 158 -11.06 2.26 -7.06
CA LEU A 158 -12.18 2.91 -6.40
C LEU A 158 -11.68 4.14 -5.64
N VAL A 159 -12.30 5.29 -5.89
CA VAL A 159 -11.99 6.54 -5.18
C VAL A 159 -13.25 7.01 -4.47
N PRO A 160 -13.27 7.07 -3.12
CA PRO A 160 -14.42 7.57 -2.38
C PRO A 160 -14.86 8.95 -2.85
N GLY A 161 -16.18 9.19 -2.89
CA GLY A 161 -16.73 10.53 -3.16
C GLY A 161 -16.29 11.59 -2.15
N LYS A 162 -15.94 11.14 -0.93
CA LYS A 162 -15.33 11.95 0.11
C LYS A 162 -14.33 11.14 0.93
N THR A 163 -13.08 11.60 0.93
CA THR A 163 -12.04 11.16 1.87
C THR A 163 -11.87 12.22 2.95
N GLN A 164 -11.74 11.80 4.21
CA GLN A 164 -11.65 12.72 5.34
C GLN A 164 -10.58 12.27 6.35
N GLY A 165 -9.68 13.19 6.69
CA GLY A 165 -8.73 13.11 7.79
C GLY A 165 -9.29 13.73 9.07
N ILE A 166 -9.25 13.01 10.20
CA ILE A 166 -9.57 13.54 11.53
C ILE A 166 -8.65 12.90 12.56
N GLY A 167 -7.97 13.73 13.37
CA GLY A 167 -7.07 13.22 14.40
C GLY A 167 -5.91 12.48 13.74
N LYS A 168 -5.81 11.18 13.95
CA LYS A 168 -4.79 10.31 13.35
C LYS A 168 -5.33 9.38 12.23
N LYS A 169 -6.51 9.68 11.69
CA LYS A 169 -7.30 8.73 10.90
C LYS A 169 -7.74 9.31 9.57
N ILE A 170 -7.48 8.58 8.50
CA ILE A 170 -7.95 8.86 7.14
C ILE A 170 -9.06 7.84 6.83
N LYS A 171 -10.23 8.31 6.42
CA LYS A 171 -11.36 7.43 6.10
C LYS A 171 -12.04 7.77 4.79
N GLY A 172 -12.60 6.75 4.15
CA GLY A 172 -13.46 6.88 2.98
C GLY A 172 -14.41 5.69 2.88
N SER A 173 -15.52 5.88 2.17
CA SER A 173 -16.52 4.84 1.92
C SER A 173 -16.75 4.66 0.43
N VAL A 174 -16.97 3.41 0.02
CA VAL A 174 -17.34 3.00 -1.34
C VAL A 174 -18.49 2.00 -1.27
N SER A 175 -19.18 1.79 -2.39
CA SER A 175 -20.24 0.78 -2.46
C SER A 175 -19.64 -0.61 -2.37
N LEU A 176 -20.32 -1.54 -1.67
CA LEU A 176 -19.96 -2.96 -1.70
C LEU A 176 -20.08 -3.53 -3.13
N GLU A 177 -21.08 -3.06 -3.87
CA GLU A 177 -21.30 -3.46 -5.27
C GLU A 177 -20.10 -3.14 -6.18
N GLU A 178 -19.43 -2.01 -5.95
CA GLU A 178 -18.26 -1.59 -6.74
C GLU A 178 -17.02 -2.45 -6.46
N ILE A 179 -16.92 -3.02 -5.26
CA ILE A 179 -15.82 -3.91 -4.88
C ILE A 179 -16.06 -5.32 -5.42
N GLY A 180 -17.26 -5.86 -5.23
CA GLY A 180 -17.61 -7.18 -5.72
C GLY A 180 -18.42 -7.99 -4.71
N GLU A 181 -18.68 -9.23 -5.09
CA GLU A 181 -19.42 -10.17 -4.26
C GLU A 181 -18.60 -10.66 -3.06
N GLY A 182 -19.27 -11.32 -2.12
CA GLY A 182 -18.66 -11.89 -0.94
C GLY A 182 -18.78 -11.01 0.30
N ASN A 183 -18.15 -11.48 1.37
CA ASN A 183 -18.23 -10.87 2.68
C ASN A 183 -16.88 -10.23 3.01
N PRO A 184 -16.81 -8.91 3.29
CA PRO A 184 -15.56 -8.22 3.61
C PRO A 184 -14.77 -8.81 4.78
N LYS A 185 -15.39 -9.65 5.61
CA LYS A 185 -14.66 -10.37 6.67
C LYS A 185 -13.72 -11.46 6.14
N ASP A 186 -13.96 -11.94 4.92
CA ASP A 186 -13.27 -13.07 4.31
C ASP A 186 -12.25 -12.62 3.24
N TRP A 187 -12.23 -11.32 2.93
CA TRP A 187 -11.30 -10.72 1.96
C TRP A 187 -9.88 -10.59 2.52
N GLY A 188 -8.91 -10.56 1.61
CA GLY A 188 -7.52 -10.20 1.89
C GLY A 188 -7.32 -8.69 1.73
N TYR A 189 -6.48 -8.11 2.58
CA TYR A 189 -6.17 -6.68 2.55
C TYR A 189 -4.67 -6.44 2.64
N GLN A 190 -4.19 -5.49 1.86
CA GLN A 190 -2.87 -4.91 2.02
C GLN A 190 -3.00 -3.39 1.87
N VAL A 191 -2.29 -2.62 2.70
CA VAL A 191 -2.27 -1.17 2.63
C VAL A 191 -0.88 -0.75 2.23
N VAL A 192 -0.77 0.11 1.21
CA VAL A 192 0.45 0.85 0.93
C VAL A 192 0.20 2.30 1.31
N LEU A 193 0.98 2.81 2.25
CA LEU A 193 0.97 4.22 2.65
C LEU A 193 2.11 4.96 1.95
N GLN A 194 1.74 6.01 1.24
CA GLN A 194 2.66 6.80 0.42
C GLN A 194 2.48 8.29 0.65
N SER A 195 3.45 9.08 0.20
CA SER A 195 3.39 10.52 0.10
C SER A 195 2.66 10.98 -1.16
N ASN A 196 1.60 11.77 -0.93
CA ASN A 196 0.88 12.50 -1.97
C ASN A 196 1.80 13.54 -2.62
N GLU A 197 1.76 13.59 -3.95
CA GLU A 197 2.44 14.57 -4.77
C GLU A 197 1.44 15.29 -5.68
N GLY A 198 1.38 16.62 -5.53
CA GLY A 198 0.56 17.49 -6.36
C GLY A 198 1.18 17.78 -7.73
N PHE A 199 2.45 17.50 -7.94
CA PHE A 199 3.16 17.65 -9.22
C PHE A 199 3.96 16.38 -9.52
N PRO A 200 3.28 15.22 -9.70
CA PRO A 200 3.96 13.94 -9.78
C PRO A 200 4.80 13.83 -11.05
N ALA A 201 5.74 12.89 -11.04
CA ALA A 201 6.43 12.49 -12.25
C ALA A 201 5.41 12.02 -13.31
N LYS A 202 5.85 12.03 -14.58
CA LYS A 202 4.99 11.74 -15.73
C LYS A 202 4.25 10.41 -15.61
N THR A 203 4.88 9.42 -15.00
CA THR A 203 4.39 8.05 -14.85
C THR A 203 3.63 7.80 -13.55
N ASP A 204 3.71 8.70 -12.56
CA ASP A 204 3.38 8.35 -11.18
C ASP A 204 1.98 8.84 -10.80
N LEU A 205 1.18 7.98 -10.16
CA LEU A 205 -0.21 8.30 -9.85
C LEU A 205 -0.34 9.14 -8.57
N LEU A 206 0.02 10.43 -8.67
CA LEU A 206 -0.01 11.39 -7.55
C LEU A 206 0.83 10.94 -6.34
N THR A 207 1.85 10.13 -6.59
CA THR A 207 2.81 9.69 -5.57
C THR A 207 4.13 10.42 -5.71
N ARG A 208 4.84 10.53 -4.60
CA ARG A 208 6.20 11.08 -4.53
C ARG A 208 7.21 9.95 -4.60
N LYS A 209 8.27 10.14 -5.39
CA LYS A 209 9.39 9.21 -5.43
C LYS A 209 10.19 9.21 -4.13
N VAL A 210 10.86 8.11 -3.87
CA VAL A 210 11.96 8.03 -2.91
C VAL A 210 13.24 8.22 -3.72
N ASN A 211 14.13 9.08 -3.24
CA ASN A 211 15.39 9.41 -3.91
C ASN A 211 16.57 8.77 -3.19
N GLU A 212 17.75 8.80 -3.79
CA GLU A 212 18.98 8.43 -3.10
C GLU A 212 19.19 9.30 -1.85
N PHE A 213 19.03 10.62 -2.01
CA PHE A 213 19.13 11.60 -0.93
C PHE A 213 17.82 12.33 -0.69
N GLU A 214 17.51 12.57 0.58
CA GLU A 214 16.35 13.35 0.97
C GLU A 214 16.48 14.82 0.54
N GLY A 215 15.36 15.52 0.54
CA GLY A 215 15.34 16.97 0.33
C GLY A 215 14.18 17.59 1.08
N GLN A 216 13.96 18.89 0.87
CA GLN A 216 12.88 19.62 1.55
C GLN A 216 11.54 18.89 1.43
N HIS A 217 11.19 18.43 0.23
CA HIS A 217 9.99 17.65 -0.03
C HIS A 217 10.33 16.28 -0.64
N ARG A 218 11.51 15.70 -0.45
CA ARG A 218 11.83 14.40 -1.08
C ARG A 218 12.25 13.40 -0.01
N PHE A 219 11.71 12.19 -0.09
CA PHE A 219 12.21 11.08 0.72
C PHE A 219 13.58 10.66 0.20
N GLY A 220 14.47 10.23 1.10
CA GLY A 220 15.80 9.72 0.79
C GLY A 220 15.95 8.24 1.11
N GLY A 221 17.12 7.68 0.84
CA GLY A 221 17.47 6.28 1.16
C GLY A 221 17.00 5.24 0.14
N GLY A 222 16.39 5.67 -0.96
CA GLY A 222 16.06 4.82 -2.11
C GLY A 222 17.12 4.92 -3.19
N ASN A 223 16.67 5.05 -4.43
CA ASN A 223 17.51 5.22 -5.59
C ASN A 223 16.99 6.42 -6.43
N ASP A 224 17.85 7.08 -7.23
CA ASP A 224 17.42 8.14 -8.15
C ASP A 224 16.87 7.59 -9.48
N PHE A 225 16.97 6.27 -9.69
CA PHE A 225 16.23 5.49 -10.68
C PHE A 225 14.86 5.06 -10.11
N ASP A 226 14.20 4.05 -10.68
CA ASP A 226 12.83 3.62 -10.30
C ASP A 226 12.77 2.14 -9.88
N CYS A 227 13.86 1.61 -9.33
CA CYS A 227 13.93 0.20 -8.91
C CYS A 227 13.45 -0.07 -7.48
N ASP A 228 13.56 0.91 -6.59
CA ASP A 228 13.16 0.80 -5.19
C ASP A 228 11.64 1.01 -5.02
N PRO A 229 11.02 0.35 -4.03
CA PRO A 229 9.60 0.56 -3.74
C PRO A 229 9.38 1.97 -3.21
N HIS A 230 8.42 2.69 -3.74
CA HIS A 230 8.09 4.00 -3.17
C HIS A 230 7.15 3.89 -1.96
N ALA A 231 6.81 2.68 -1.50
CA ALA A 231 6.05 2.49 -0.26
C ALA A 231 6.85 2.99 0.95
N ILE A 232 6.31 3.96 1.70
CA ILE A 232 6.94 4.43 2.95
C ILE A 232 6.64 3.46 4.09
N ASP A 233 5.43 2.89 4.06
CA ASP A 233 4.94 1.95 5.05
C ASP A 233 3.88 1.03 4.40
N ILE A 234 3.80 -0.23 4.84
CA ILE A 234 2.78 -1.20 4.46
C ILE A 234 2.19 -1.90 5.68
N LEU A 235 0.95 -2.37 5.56
CA LEU A 235 0.32 -3.14 6.63
C LEU A 235 1.06 -4.49 6.80
N GLY A 236 1.54 -4.78 8.01
CA GLY A 236 2.16 -6.06 8.37
C GLY A 236 3.37 -5.90 9.28
N ASP A 237 3.74 -6.95 10.02
CA ASP A 237 4.94 -6.97 10.87
C ASP A 237 6.21 -7.45 10.15
N ASP A 238 6.10 -7.75 8.85
CA ASP A 238 7.12 -8.28 7.96
C ASP A 238 7.49 -7.30 6.83
N GLN A 239 7.17 -6.00 6.98
CA GLN A 239 7.41 -4.96 5.97
C GLN A 239 8.81 -5.00 5.36
N LYS A 240 9.86 -5.14 6.18
CA LYS A 240 11.25 -5.17 5.70
C LYS A 240 11.50 -6.31 4.71
N GLU A 241 10.85 -7.45 4.91
CA GLU A 241 10.96 -8.60 4.01
C GLU A 241 10.19 -8.36 2.71
N GLN A 242 8.94 -7.89 2.80
CA GLN A 242 8.09 -7.63 1.62
C GLN A 242 8.61 -6.49 0.75
N LEU A 243 9.19 -5.45 1.37
CA LEU A 243 9.80 -4.31 0.67
C LEU A 243 11.25 -4.56 0.25
N ALA A 244 11.82 -5.74 0.53
CA ALA A 244 13.18 -6.04 0.10
C ALA A 244 13.29 -6.07 -1.43
N TYR A 245 14.15 -5.23 -1.97
CA TYR A 245 14.39 -5.05 -3.40
C TYR A 245 15.88 -5.19 -3.73
N GLU A 246 16.19 -5.33 -5.01
CA GLU A 246 17.56 -5.31 -5.54
C GLU A 246 17.57 -4.52 -6.86
N CYS A 247 18.55 -3.64 -7.00
CA CYS A 247 18.80 -2.89 -8.22
C CYS A 247 20.14 -3.30 -8.81
N ASP A 248 20.28 -3.25 -10.14
CA ASP A 248 21.59 -3.27 -10.78
C ASP A 248 22.25 -1.88 -10.75
N ASP A 249 23.49 -1.80 -11.26
CA ASP A 249 24.28 -0.56 -11.30
C ASP A 249 23.67 0.54 -12.19
N GLU A 250 22.72 0.16 -13.06
CA GLU A 250 22.00 1.05 -13.97
C GLU A 250 20.65 1.48 -13.39
N GLY A 251 20.31 0.99 -12.19
CA GLY A 251 19.06 1.28 -11.50
C GLY A 251 17.85 0.56 -12.06
N ASN A 252 18.05 -0.53 -12.80
CA ASN A 252 16.96 -1.43 -13.17
C ASN A 252 16.65 -2.36 -11.99
N SER A 253 15.37 -2.74 -11.85
CA SER A 253 14.97 -3.71 -10.84
C SER A 253 15.47 -5.11 -11.20
N VAL A 254 16.32 -5.68 -10.36
CA VAL A 254 16.74 -7.10 -10.39
C VAL A 254 15.77 -7.95 -9.57
N LYS A 255 15.35 -7.41 -8.42
CA LYS A 255 14.31 -7.98 -7.58
C LYS A 255 13.34 -6.88 -7.19
N GLN A 256 12.07 -7.04 -7.55
CA GLN A 256 11.01 -6.14 -7.14
C GLN A 256 10.52 -6.49 -5.73
N ALA A 257 10.23 -5.46 -4.93
CA ALA A 257 9.48 -5.61 -3.69
C ALA A 257 8.14 -6.32 -3.97
N THR A 258 7.81 -7.35 -3.18
CA THR A 258 6.68 -8.23 -3.42
C THR A 258 5.84 -8.33 -2.16
N LEU A 259 4.59 -7.87 -2.26
CA LEU A 259 3.67 -7.78 -1.14
C LEU A 259 2.79 -9.02 -1.01
N HIS A 260 2.32 -9.27 0.21
CA HIS A 260 1.38 -10.33 0.56
C HIS A 260 0.07 -9.75 1.12
N MET A 261 -1.03 -10.45 0.87
CA MET A 261 -2.34 -10.09 1.41
C MET A 261 -2.48 -10.55 2.86
N ILE A 262 -2.98 -9.68 3.72
CA ILE A 262 -3.28 -10.02 5.11
C ILE A 262 -4.75 -10.45 5.23
N ARG A 263 -4.95 -11.61 5.84
CA ARG A 263 -6.26 -12.23 6.06
C ARG A 263 -6.50 -12.47 7.55
N LYS A 264 -7.74 -12.80 7.92
CA LYS A 264 -8.14 -13.19 9.28
C LYS A 264 -8.68 -14.61 9.32
#